data_AF-A0A2P5P760-F1
#
_entry.id   AF-A0A2P5P760-F1
#
_cell.length_a   1.000
_cell.length_b   1.000
_cell.length_c   1.000
_cell.angle_alpha   90.00
_cell.angle_beta   90.00
_cell.angle_gamma   90.00
#
_symmetry.space_group_name_H-M   'P 1'
#
loop_
_entity.id
_entity.type
_entity.pdbx_description
1 polymer ?
#
loop_
_entity_poly.entity_id
_entity_poly.type
_entity_poly.pdbx_seq_one_letter_code
_entity_poly.pdbx_strand_id
1 'polypeptide(L)'
;MWLVIGLVLGALLIWLVSFMKSKGMAFRWYEWIIGIIGLALLLFTIQNYFGSQAELEPKAANMFLLVTGLPAVIFLAITWQLVIRHKKTA
;
A
#
# COMPACT_ATOMS: atom_id res chain seq x y z
N MET A 1 10.76 10.86 13.21
CA MET A 1 9.36 10.44 12.98
C MET A 1 9.24 9.41 11.86
N TRP A 2 9.84 9.64 10.68
CA TRP A 2 9.84 8.69 9.56
C TRP A 2 10.34 7.28 9.89
N LEU A 3 11.38 7.16 10.71
CA LEU A 3 11.89 5.86 11.17
C LEU A 3 10.83 5.07 11.97
N VAL A 4 10.12 5.74 12.89
CA VAL A 4 9.07 5.12 13.70
C VAL A 4 7.91 4.67 12.82
N ILE A 5 7.50 5.51 11.87
CA ILE A 5 6.47 5.17 10.87
C ILE A 5 6.91 3.94 10.06
N GLY A 6 8.16 3.90 9.59
CA GLY A 6 8.73 2.77 8.86
C GLY A 6 8.75 1.48 9.68
N LEU A 7 9.11 1.54 10.96
CA LEU A 7 9.08 0.38 11.87
C LEU A 7 7.66 -0.12 12.11
N VAL A 8 6.71 0.79 12.36
CA VAL A 8 5.29 0.43 12.53
C VAL A 8 4.74 -0.23 11.26
N LEU A 9 5.01 0.34 10.09
CA LEU A 9 4.64 -0.24 8.80
C LEU A 9 5.27 -1.62 8.57
N GLY A 10 6.57 -1.76 8.84
CA GLY A 10 7.27 -3.04 8.73
C GLY A 10 6.63 -4.11 9.63
N ALA A 11 6.36 -3.77 10.90
CA ALA A 11 5.67 -4.65 11.83
C ALA A 11 4.25 -5.02 11.34
N LEU A 12 3.50 -4.04 10.82
CA LEU A 12 2.16 -4.26 10.28
C LEU A 12 2.17 -5.21 9.07
N LEU A 13 3.16 -5.06 8.18
CA LEU A 13 3.34 -5.94 7.02
C LEU A 13 3.74 -7.35 7.44
N ILE A 14 4.68 -7.50 8.37
CA ILE A 14 5.09 -8.81 8.90
C ILE A 14 3.88 -9.50 9.54
N TRP A 15 3.13 -8.77 10.37
CA TRP A 15 1.92 -9.28 11.00
C TRP A 15 0.88 -9.69 9.96
N LEU A 16 0.62 -8.84 8.96
CA LEU A 16 -0.33 -9.13 7.89
C LEU A 16 0.09 -10.39 7.13
N VAL A 17 1.33 -10.48 6.66
CA VAL A 17 1.82 -11.66 5.94
C VAL A 17 1.74 -12.92 6.80
N SER A 18 2.06 -12.83 8.09
CA SER A 18 2.00 -13.96 9.03
C SER A 18 0.56 -14.42 9.29
N PHE A 19 -0.37 -13.47 9.46
CA PHE A 19 -1.80 -13.73 9.59
C PHE A 19 -2.36 -14.35 8.30
N MET A 20 -1.92 -13.89 7.14
CA MET A 20 -2.38 -14.43 5.87
C MET A 20 -1.87 -15.85 5.62
N LYS A 21 -0.61 -16.13 6.01
CA LYS A 21 -0.04 -17.49 6.01
C LYS A 21 -0.80 -18.44 6.94
N SER A 22 -1.16 -18.02 8.15
CA SER A 22 -1.91 -18.88 9.09
C SER A 22 -3.32 -19.23 8.61
N LYS A 23 -3.87 -18.45 7.68
CA LYS A 23 -5.16 -18.70 7.02
C LYS A 23 -5.05 -19.48 5.69
N GLY A 24 -3.87 -20.03 5.38
CA GLY A 24 -3.65 -20.82 4.16
C GLY A 24 -3.82 -20.03 2.86
N MET A 25 -3.67 -18.71 2.89
CA MET A 25 -3.88 -17.88 1.70
C MET A 25 -2.68 -17.98 0.76
N ALA A 26 -2.83 -18.77 -0.31
CA ALA A 26 -1.84 -18.84 -1.37
C ALA A 26 -1.99 -17.63 -2.32
N PHE A 27 -1.12 -16.64 -2.14
CA PHE A 27 -0.98 -15.54 -3.10
C PHE A 27 -0.30 -16.01 -4.37
N ARG A 28 -0.78 -15.51 -5.50
CA ARG A 28 -0.10 -15.64 -6.79
C ARG A 28 0.99 -14.56 -6.92
N TRP A 29 1.99 -14.83 -7.74
CA TRP A 29 3.15 -13.95 -7.93
C TRP A 29 2.76 -12.52 -8.36
N TYR A 30 1.73 -12.38 -9.21
CA TYR A 30 1.27 -11.06 -9.67
C TYR A 30 0.52 -10.28 -8.59
N GLU A 31 -0.17 -10.96 -7.67
CA GLU A 31 -0.86 -10.30 -6.55
C GLU A 31 0.14 -9.66 -5.60
N TRP A 32 1.29 -10.32 -5.39
CA TRP A 32 2.43 -9.75 -4.66
C TRP A 32 2.98 -8.50 -5.33
N ILE A 33 3.24 -8.56 -6.64
CA ILE A 33 3.82 -7.44 -7.37
C ILE A 33 2.88 -6.23 -7.33
N ILE A 34 1.60 -6.42 -7.67
CA ILE A 34 0.62 -5.32 -7.68
C ILE A 34 0.43 -4.76 -6.26
N GLY A 35 0.34 -5.64 -5.25
CA GLY A 35 0.22 -5.22 -3.85
C GLY A 35 1.41 -4.41 -3.35
N ILE A 36 2.63 -4.86 -3.65
CA ILE A 36 3.86 -4.16 -3.25
C ILE A 36 3.97 -2.80 -3.96
N ILE A 37 3.67 -2.73 -5.26
CA ILE A 37 3.67 -1.46 -6.00
C ILE A 37 2.62 -0.51 -5.42
N GLY A 38 1.41 -0.98 -5.17
CA GLY A 38 0.34 -0.18 -4.56
C GLY A 38 0.75 0.36 -3.19
N LEU A 39 1.36 -0.48 -2.35
CA LEU A 39 1.85 -0.06 -1.04
C LEU A 39 2.99 0.95 -1.14
N ALA A 40 3.98 0.71 -2.01
CA ALA A 40 5.09 1.62 -2.22
C ALA A 40 4.61 3.02 -2.68
N LEU A 41 3.66 3.05 -3.63
CA LEU A 41 3.04 4.30 -4.06
C LEU A 41 2.31 4.99 -2.91
N LEU A 42 1.55 4.26 -2.09
CA LEU A 42 0.83 4.85 -0.96
C LEU A 42 1.80 5.51 0.04
N LEU A 43 2.90 4.84 0.36
CA LEU A 43 3.93 5.37 1.25
C LEU A 43 4.60 6.60 0.66
N PHE A 44 4.94 6.56 -0.63
CA PHE A 44 5.48 7.69 -1.36
C PHE A 44 4.51 8.88 -1.34
N THR A 45 3.21 8.67 -1.56
CA THR A 45 2.18 9.70 -1.48
C THR A 45 2.13 10.32 -0.09
N ILE A 46 2.06 9.50 0.96
CA ILE A 46 1.97 9.99 2.35
C ILE A 46 3.20 10.84 2.68
N GLN A 47 4.39 10.35 2.36
CA GLN A 47 5.64 11.06 2.65
C GLN A 47 5.67 12.43 1.98
N ASN A 48 5.39 12.48 0.68
CA ASN A 48 5.49 13.71 -0.08
C ASN A 48 4.32 14.66 0.21
N TYR A 49 3.12 14.15 0.51
CA TYR A 49 2.00 14.99 0.91
C TYR A 49 2.33 15.80 2.16
N PHE A 50 2.79 15.13 3.22
CA PHE A 50 3.15 15.82 4.46
C PHE A 50 4.39 16.70 4.29
N GLY A 51 5.36 16.30 3.47
CA GLY A 51 6.50 17.14 3.10
C GLY A 51 6.08 18.45 2.44
N SER A 52 5.29 18.36 1.35
CA SER A 52 4.82 19.55 0.63
C SER A 52 3.90 20.45 1.47
N GLN A 53 3.08 19.89 2.36
CA GLN A 53 2.29 20.71 3.30
C GLN A 53 3.17 21.48 4.28
N ALA A 54 4.23 20.86 4.80
CA ALA A 54 5.20 21.53 5.68
C ALA A 54 5.98 22.64 4.96
N GLU A 55 6.16 22.51 3.65
CA GLU A 55 6.79 23.50 2.77
C GLU A 55 5.81 24.56 2.23
N LEU A 56 4.56 24.59 2.71
CA LEU A 56 3.50 25.52 2.27
C LEU A 56 3.17 25.43 0.76
N GLU A 57 3.32 24.23 0.20
CA GLU A 57 3.03 23.90 -1.20
C GLU A 57 1.79 22.99 -1.33
N PRO A 58 0.57 23.48 -0.99
CA PRO A 58 -0.63 22.65 -0.94
C PRO A 58 -1.03 22.12 -2.33
N LYS A 59 -0.67 22.84 -3.39
CA LYS A 59 -0.91 22.39 -4.77
C LYS A 59 -0.10 21.13 -5.08
N ALA A 60 1.19 21.12 -4.74
CA ALA A 60 2.05 19.94 -4.92
C ALA A 60 1.57 18.78 -4.04
N ALA A 61 1.21 19.05 -2.78
CA ALA A 61 0.65 18.04 -1.88
C ALA A 61 -0.57 17.34 -2.50
N ASN A 62 -1.54 18.12 -2.99
CA ASN A 62 -2.75 17.57 -3.61
C ASN A 62 -2.46 16.81 -4.92
N MET A 63 -1.42 17.20 -5.66
CA MET A 63 -0.97 16.44 -6.83
C MET A 63 -0.44 15.05 -6.46
N PHE A 64 0.24 14.89 -5.31
CA PHE A 64 0.64 13.55 -4.86
C PHE A 64 -0.57 12.65 -4.56
N LEU A 65 -1.62 13.19 -3.94
CA LEU A 65 -2.87 12.44 -3.71
C LEU A 65 -3.48 11.95 -5.03
N LEU A 66 -3.52 12.80 -6.05
CA LEU A 66 -4.13 12.47 -7.33
C LEU A 66 -3.26 11.53 -8.19
N VAL A 67 -1.98 11.84 -8.35
CA VAL A 67 -1.09 11.18 -9.32
C VAL A 67 -0.49 9.89 -8.77
N THR A 68 -0.25 9.81 -7.47
CA THR A 68 0.34 8.62 -6.85
C THR A 68 -0.61 7.94 -5.87
N GLY A 69 -1.40 8.72 -5.13
CA GLY A 69 -2.31 8.20 -4.11
C GLY A 69 -3.50 7.45 -4.70
N LEU A 70 -4.15 8.02 -5.73
CA LEU A 70 -5.27 7.36 -6.39
C LEU A 70 -4.83 6.05 -7.06
N PRO A 71 -3.74 5.99 -7.85
CA PRO A 71 -3.22 4.71 -8.35
C PRO A 71 -2.86 3.71 -7.24
N ALA A 72 -2.28 4.19 -6.13
CA ALA A 72 -1.97 3.32 -4.98
C ALA A 72 -3.21 2.62 -4.44
N VAL A 73 -4.28 3.38 -4.20
CA VAL A 73 -5.57 2.84 -3.71
C VAL A 73 -6.16 1.86 -4.73
N ILE A 74 -6.12 2.19 -6.01
CA ILE A 74 -6.62 1.31 -7.09
C ILE A 74 -5.85 -0.02 -7.08
N PHE A 75 -4.52 -0.01 -7.04
CA PHE A 75 -3.72 -1.23 -7.02
C PHE A 75 -3.98 -2.08 -5.78
N LEU A 76 -4.09 -1.46 -4.60
CA LEU A 76 -4.42 -2.18 -3.38
C LEU A 76 -5.83 -2.79 -3.44
N ALA A 77 -6.81 -2.06 -3.99
CA ALA A 77 -8.16 -2.57 -4.20
C ALA A 77 -8.20 -3.73 -5.20
N ILE A 78 -7.42 -3.66 -6.29
CA ILE A 78 -7.27 -4.75 -7.26
C ILE A 78 -6.65 -5.98 -6.60
N THR A 79 -5.54 -5.82 -5.87
CA THR A 79 -4.91 -6.93 -5.14
C THR A 79 -5.88 -7.59 -4.16
N TRP A 80 -6.63 -6.78 -3.39
CA TRP A 80 -7.68 -7.29 -2.49
C TRP A 80 -8.74 -8.11 -3.25
N GLN A 81 -9.25 -7.59 -4.36
CA GLN A 81 -10.26 -8.28 -5.18
C GLN A 81 -9.72 -9.59 -5.76
N LEU A 82 -8.47 -9.62 -6.22
CA LEU A 82 -7.83 -10.81 -6.77
C LEU A 82 -7.71 -11.91 -5.70
N VAL A 83 -7.19 -11.57 -4.52
CA VAL A 83 -7.01 -12.52 -3.41
C VAL A 83 -8.34 -13.13 -2.97
N ILE A 84 -9.40 -12.32 -2.83
CA ILE A 84 -10.72 -12.81 -2.42
C ILE A 84 -11.35 -13.69 -3.49
N ARG A 85 -11.24 -13.31 -4.76
CA ARG A 85 -11.84 -14.10 -5.86
C ARG A 85 -11.10 -15.41 -6.09
N HIS A 86 -9.77 -15.42 -5.96
CA HIS A 86 -8.97 -16.62 -6.07
C HIS A 86 -9.38 -17.68 -5.04
N LYS A 87 -9.67 -17.27 -3.80
CA LYS A 87 -10.19 -18.16 -2.76
C LYS A 87 -11.52 -18.84 -3.07
N LYS A 88 -12.33 -18.30 -3.99
CA LYS A 88 -13.62 -18.91 -4.36
C LYS A 88 -13.47 -19.99 -5.42
N THR A 89 -12.34 -20.02 -6.14
CA THR A 89 -12.12 -20.90 -7.29
C THR A 89 -11.16 -22.05 -6.98
N ALA A 90 -10.38 -21.92 -5.91
CA ALA A 90 -9.51 -22.98 -5.36
C ALA A 90 -10.27 -23.77 -4.28
#